data_AF-A0A9P7X6J2-F1
#
_entry.id   AF-A0A9P7X6J2-F1
#
_cell.length_a   1.000
_cell.length_b   1.000
_cell.length_c   1.000
_cell.angle_alpha   90.00
_cell.angle_beta   90.00
_cell.angle_gamma   90.00
#
_symmetry.space_group_name_H-M   'P 1'
#
loop_
_entity.id
_entity.type
_entity.pdbx_description
1 polymer ?
#
loop_
_entity_poly.entity_id
_entity_poly.type
_entity_poly.pdbx_seq_one_letter_code
_entity_poly.pdbx_strand_id
1 'polypeptide(L)'
;MRVTKDGKAHERSDVHHHPRGTLPFIAASLLPEDCDPRPAHAIRHDIESLFWVLLWTCLAFSEMAQPTRSMANILHNLNGANAPTVGSKKVVPLLNPHFIRMEGKYHGATAFLQAFARLCQFPKTGTFDAVAKIFDDFKHNRLDPPENMPELGLPGWNQLKHTLGNRRDDDPQSKRSRLD
;
A
#
# COMPACT_ATOMS: atom_id res chain seq x y z
N MET A 1 20.88 -18.15 -33.01
CA MET A 1 19.85 -19.03 -33.59
C MET A 1 20.43 -20.44 -33.61
N ARG A 2 19.97 -21.36 -32.74
CA ARG A 2 20.41 -22.77 -32.75
C ARG A 2 19.28 -23.60 -33.33
N VAL A 3 19.49 -24.12 -34.55
CA VAL A 3 18.57 -25.04 -35.22
C VAL A 3 18.90 -26.45 -34.73
N THR A 4 17.99 -27.08 -34.00
CA THR A 4 18.07 -28.51 -33.68
C THR A 4 17.61 -29.33 -34.89
N LYS A 5 18.17 -30.53 -35.07
CA LYS A 5 17.96 -31.38 -36.25
C LYS A 5 16.53 -31.93 -36.41
N ASP A 6 15.65 -31.73 -35.43
CA ASP A 6 14.37 -32.44 -35.37
C ASP A 6 13.16 -31.62 -35.86
N GLY A 7 13.35 -30.38 -36.34
CA GLY A 7 12.28 -29.57 -36.92
C GLY A 7 11.11 -29.22 -35.98
N LYS A 8 11.12 -29.70 -34.73
CA LYS A 8 10.16 -29.27 -33.70
C LYS A 8 10.65 -27.98 -33.07
N ALA A 9 9.91 -26.90 -33.32
CA ALA A 9 10.02 -25.68 -32.54
C ALA A 9 9.79 -26.05 -31.07
N HIS A 10 10.87 -26.12 -30.30
CA HIS A 10 10.79 -26.23 -28.86
C HIS A 10 10.43 -24.83 -28.38
N GLU A 11 9.13 -24.59 -28.24
CA GLU A 11 8.57 -23.49 -27.47
C GLU A 11 9.33 -23.49 -26.15
N ARG A 12 10.22 -22.51 -25.96
CA ARG A 12 10.90 -22.34 -24.69
C ARG A 12 9.79 -22.19 -23.69
N SER A 13 9.63 -23.18 -22.82
CA SER A 13 8.81 -23.04 -21.64
C SER A 13 9.35 -21.82 -20.90
N ASP A 14 8.70 -20.68 -21.09
CA ASP A 14 9.02 -19.47 -20.37
C ASP A 14 8.92 -19.85 -18.91
N VAL A 15 10.08 -19.91 -18.26
CA VAL A 15 10.17 -20.20 -16.84
C VAL A 15 9.46 -19.02 -16.20
N HIS A 16 8.18 -19.20 -15.88
CA HIS A 16 7.37 -18.21 -15.20
C HIS A 16 8.14 -17.82 -13.94
N HIS A 17 8.80 -16.67 -14.00
CA HIS A 17 9.57 -16.18 -12.89
C HIS A 17 8.56 -15.84 -11.81
N HIS A 18 8.25 -16.75 -10.90
CA HIS A 18 7.40 -16.39 -9.77
C HIS A 18 8.06 -15.23 -9.01
N PRO A 19 7.31 -14.18 -8.64
CA PRO A 19 7.82 -13.12 -7.79
C PRO A 19 8.49 -13.77 -6.56
N ARG A 20 9.80 -13.59 -6.41
CA ARG A 20 10.52 -14.17 -5.26
C ARG A 20 10.21 -13.30 -4.04
N GLY A 21 9.61 -13.89 -3.01
CA GLY A 21 9.37 -13.22 -1.73
C GLY A 21 8.07 -13.65 -1.06
N THR A 22 7.87 -13.17 0.16
CA THR A 22 6.63 -13.37 0.91
C THR A 22 5.61 -12.33 0.45
N LEU A 23 4.53 -12.79 -0.20
CA LEU A 23 3.57 -11.95 -0.91
C LEU A 23 3.04 -10.71 -0.13
N PRO A 24 2.67 -10.83 1.17
CA PRO A 24 2.31 -9.68 2.01
C PRO A 24 3.35 -8.55 2.05
N PHE A 25 4.64 -8.86 1.85
CA PHE A 25 5.75 -7.91 2.03
C PHE A 25 6.41 -7.50 0.71
N ILE A 26 6.09 -8.12 -0.43
CA ILE A 26 6.60 -7.68 -1.73
C ILE A 26 6.08 -6.27 -2.06
N ALA A 27 6.93 -5.38 -2.55
CA ALA A 27 6.54 -4.04 -2.99
C ALA A 27 5.39 -4.09 -4.01
N ALA A 28 4.41 -3.19 -3.90
CA ALA A 28 3.22 -3.17 -4.74
C ALA A 28 3.56 -3.03 -6.22
N SER A 29 4.63 -2.30 -6.55
CA SER A 29 5.13 -2.12 -7.92
C SER A 29 5.78 -3.39 -8.53
N LEU A 30 6.07 -4.41 -7.73
CA LEU A 30 6.63 -5.70 -8.19
C LEU A 30 5.55 -6.79 -8.36
N LEU A 31 4.31 -6.52 -7.95
CA LEU A 31 3.20 -7.47 -7.98
C LEU A 31 2.41 -7.58 -9.30
N PRO A 32 2.41 -6.61 -10.24
CA PRO A 32 1.78 -6.80 -11.54
C PRO A 32 2.46 -7.93 -12.32
N GLU A 33 1.69 -8.96 -12.70
CA GLU A 33 2.18 -10.10 -13.47
C GLU A 33 2.44 -9.74 -14.95
N ASP A 34 1.71 -8.75 -15.47
CA ASP A 34 1.68 -8.39 -16.90
C ASP A 34 2.76 -7.35 -17.31
N CYS A 35 3.68 -6.98 -16.41
CA CYS A 35 4.76 -6.05 -16.76
C CYS A 35 5.95 -6.81 -17.36
N ASP A 36 6.11 -6.75 -18.68
CA ASP A 36 7.30 -7.17 -19.41
C ASP A 36 7.97 -5.96 -20.11
N PRO A 37 9.24 -5.61 -19.82
CA PRO A 37 10.14 -6.27 -18.87
C PRO A 37 9.72 -6.08 -17.43
N ARG A 38 9.88 -7.14 -16.63
CA ARG A 38 9.64 -7.09 -15.19
C ARG A 38 10.48 -5.95 -14.58
N PRO A 39 9.90 -5.12 -13.69
CA PRO A 39 10.65 -4.04 -13.07
C PRO A 39 11.88 -4.58 -12.36
N ALA A 40 13.05 -4.00 -12.65
CA ALA A 40 14.27 -4.33 -11.94
C ALA A 40 14.11 -4.00 -10.45
N HIS A 41 14.59 -4.90 -9.59
CA HIS A 41 14.60 -4.67 -8.15
C HIS A 41 15.43 -3.44 -7.81
N ALA A 42 14.97 -2.61 -6.88
CA ALA A 42 15.62 -1.36 -6.50
C ALA A 42 15.43 -1.13 -5.00
N ILE A 43 16.30 -0.31 -4.38
CA ILE A 43 16.28 -0.04 -2.93
C ILE A 43 14.91 0.43 -2.42
N ARG A 44 14.16 1.18 -3.23
CA ARG A 44 12.80 1.62 -2.90
C ARG A 44 11.84 0.46 -2.61
N HIS A 45 12.06 -0.70 -3.25
CA HIS A 45 11.22 -1.88 -3.04
C HIS A 45 11.52 -2.52 -1.69
N ASP A 46 12.79 -2.58 -1.28
CA ASP A 46 13.17 -3.07 0.05
C ASP A 46 12.63 -2.16 1.16
N ILE A 47 12.71 -0.84 0.92
CA ILE A 47 12.14 0.18 1.81
C ILE A 47 10.62 -0.01 1.93
N GLU A 48 9.91 -0.20 0.81
CA GLU A 48 8.47 -0.50 0.82
C GLU A 48 8.14 -1.82 1.55
N SER A 49 8.96 -2.86 1.34
CA SER A 49 8.84 -4.13 2.06
C SER A 49 8.98 -3.95 3.57
N LEU A 50 9.93 -3.13 4.03
CA LEU A 50 10.11 -2.81 5.45
C LEU A 50 8.86 -2.12 6.03
N PHE A 51 8.25 -1.20 5.29
CA PHE A 51 6.99 -0.58 5.69
C PHE A 51 5.87 -1.61 5.87
N TRP A 52 5.71 -2.55 4.93
CA TRP A 52 4.69 -3.59 5.04
C TRP A 52 4.93 -4.52 6.24
N VAL A 53 6.19 -4.85 6.55
CA VAL A 53 6.56 -5.64 7.74
C VAL A 53 6.23 -4.89 9.03
N LEU A 54 6.58 -3.60 9.12
CA LEU A 54 6.30 -2.78 10.30
C LEU A 54 4.80 -2.60 10.51
N LEU A 55 4.06 -2.27 9.45
CA LEU A 55 2.61 -2.14 9.48
C LEU A 55 1.97 -3.46 9.96
N TRP A 56 2.32 -4.58 9.33
CA TRP A 56 1.81 -5.90 9.71
C TRP A 56 2.12 -6.23 11.17
N THR A 57 3.35 -5.97 11.64
CA THR A 57 3.77 -6.22 13.03
C THR A 57 2.95 -5.39 14.01
N CYS A 58 2.79 -4.09 13.76
CA CYS A 58 1.99 -3.21 14.61
C CYS A 58 0.54 -3.67 14.69
N LEU A 59 -0.04 -4.13 13.57
CA LEU A 59 -1.42 -4.59 13.52
C LEU A 59 -1.60 -5.98 14.15
N ALA A 60 -0.66 -6.91 13.92
CA ALA A 60 -0.74 -8.29 14.41
C ALA A 60 -0.52 -8.39 15.94
N PHE A 61 0.31 -7.52 16.50
CA PHE A 61 0.63 -7.51 17.93
C PHE A 61 -0.01 -6.36 18.71
N SER A 62 -0.89 -5.59 18.06
CA SER A 62 -1.66 -4.55 18.71
C SER A 62 -2.57 -5.23 19.74
N GLU A 63 -2.35 -4.94 21.02
CA GLU A 63 -3.21 -5.39 22.13
C GLU A 63 -4.56 -4.66 22.14
N MET A 64 -4.91 -3.93 21.09
CA MET A 64 -6.23 -3.34 20.96
C MET A 64 -7.28 -4.45 21.08
N ALA A 65 -8.23 -4.27 22.00
CA ALA A 65 -9.34 -5.19 22.20
C ALA A 65 -10.16 -5.41 20.90
N GLN A 66 -10.11 -4.45 19.97
CA GLN A 66 -10.68 -4.51 18.63
C GLN A 66 -9.84 -3.65 17.67
N PRO A 67 -9.08 -4.23 16.71
CA PRO A 67 -8.53 -3.43 15.62
C PRO A 67 -9.69 -2.74 14.88
N THR A 68 -9.49 -1.49 14.44
CA THR A 68 -10.51 -0.81 13.63
C THR A 68 -10.85 -1.68 12.41
N ARG A 69 -12.10 -1.64 11.93
CA ARG A 69 -12.52 -2.42 10.74
C ARG A 69 -11.57 -2.21 9.56
N SER A 70 -11.05 -0.99 9.39
CA SER A 70 -10.07 -0.63 8.39
C SER A 70 -8.75 -1.40 8.54
N MET A 71 -8.23 -1.52 9.76
CA MET A 71 -6.99 -2.25 10.06
C MET A 71 -7.14 -3.77 9.89
N ALA A 72 -8.24 -4.34 10.35
CA ALA A 72 -8.55 -5.75 10.14
C ALA A 72 -8.64 -6.08 8.64
N ASN A 73 -9.27 -5.19 7.86
CA ASN A 73 -9.33 -5.32 6.40
C ASN A 73 -7.94 -5.25 5.76
N ILE A 74 -7.04 -4.37 6.24
CA ILE A 74 -5.66 -4.29 5.73
C ILE A 74 -4.93 -5.61 5.97
N LEU A 75 -4.95 -6.14 7.19
CA LEU A 75 -4.32 -7.43 7.51
C LEU A 75 -4.88 -8.57 6.65
N HIS A 76 -6.20 -8.67 6.56
CA HIS A 76 -6.87 -9.67 5.73
C HIS A 76 -6.42 -9.57 4.27
N ASN A 77 -6.38 -8.35 3.71
CA ASN A 77 -5.97 -8.12 2.32
C ASN A 77 -4.50 -8.46 2.07
N LEU A 78 -3.61 -8.19 3.03
CA LEU A 78 -2.19 -8.51 2.91
C LEU A 78 -1.94 -10.03 2.90
N ASN A 79 -2.77 -10.80 3.60
CA ASN A 79 -2.70 -12.26 3.68
C ASN A 79 -3.42 -12.97 2.51
N GLY A 80 -3.86 -12.24 1.47
CA GLY A 80 -4.48 -12.85 0.30
C GLY A 80 -3.51 -13.79 -0.45
N ALA A 81 -4.05 -14.83 -1.09
CA ALA A 81 -3.24 -15.83 -1.80
C ALA A 81 -2.77 -15.40 -3.20
N ASN A 82 -3.35 -14.33 -3.76
CA ASN A 82 -3.17 -13.92 -5.16
C ASN A 82 -2.44 -12.57 -5.25
N ALA A 83 -1.37 -12.52 -6.05
CA ALA A 83 -0.48 -11.36 -6.16
C ALA A 83 -1.16 -10.09 -6.71
N PRO A 84 -1.87 -10.14 -7.86
CA PRO A 84 -2.69 -9.03 -8.34
C PRO A 84 -3.65 -8.47 -7.28
N THR A 85 -4.31 -9.36 -6.54
CA THR A 85 -5.26 -8.97 -5.49
C THR A 85 -4.55 -8.22 -4.37
N VAL A 86 -3.46 -8.78 -3.84
CA VAL A 86 -2.66 -8.13 -2.78
C VAL A 86 -2.14 -6.76 -3.25
N GLY A 87 -1.63 -6.67 -4.48
CA GLY A 87 -1.12 -5.43 -5.07
C GLY A 87 -2.18 -4.33 -5.13
N SER A 88 -3.38 -4.63 -5.63
CA SER A 88 -4.47 -3.66 -5.70
C SER A 88 -4.89 -3.13 -4.33
N LYS A 89 -4.83 -3.97 -3.28
CA LYS A 89 -5.23 -3.60 -1.92
C LYS A 89 -4.16 -2.81 -1.17
N LYS A 90 -2.89 -2.98 -1.52
CA LYS A 90 -1.75 -2.21 -0.98
C LYS A 90 -1.79 -0.73 -1.36
N VAL A 91 -2.44 -0.40 -2.46
CA VAL A 91 -2.54 1.00 -2.94
C VAL A 91 -3.32 1.87 -1.94
N VAL A 92 -4.38 1.35 -1.31
CA VAL A 92 -5.25 2.17 -0.45
C VAL A 92 -4.53 2.72 0.79
N PRO A 93 -3.80 1.91 1.60
CA PRO A 93 -3.03 2.42 2.73
C PRO A 93 -1.92 3.40 2.31
N LEU A 94 -1.31 3.19 1.14
CA LEU A 94 -0.28 4.09 0.62
C LEU A 94 -0.86 5.43 0.19
N LEU A 95 -2.01 5.45 -0.49
CA LEU A 95 -2.64 6.68 -0.99
C LEU A 95 -3.37 7.49 0.08
N ASN A 96 -3.79 6.86 1.18
CA ASN A 96 -4.46 7.55 2.26
C ASN A 96 -3.81 7.21 3.61
N PRO A 97 -2.71 7.93 3.94
CA PRO A 97 -1.92 7.70 5.15
C PRO A 97 -2.75 7.80 6.44
N HIS A 98 -3.81 8.61 6.44
CA HIS A 98 -4.66 8.78 7.62
C HIS A 98 -5.40 7.50 8.04
N PHE A 99 -5.50 6.49 7.16
CA PHE A 99 -5.99 5.16 7.55
C PHE A 99 -5.02 4.41 8.48
N ILE A 100 -3.75 4.81 8.51
CA ILE A 100 -2.73 4.23 9.36
C ILE A 100 -2.69 5.04 10.65
N ARG A 101 -3.54 4.69 11.61
CA ARG A 101 -3.59 5.32 12.93
C ARG A 101 -3.41 4.28 14.01
N MET A 102 -2.19 4.13 14.52
CA MET A 102 -1.90 3.19 15.59
C MET A 102 -2.35 3.75 16.94
N GLU A 103 -2.85 2.86 17.79
CA GLU A 103 -3.23 3.14 19.18
C GLU A 103 -2.42 2.26 20.14
N GLY A 104 -2.47 2.58 21.44
CA GLY A 104 -1.77 1.85 22.49
C GLY A 104 -0.24 1.92 22.35
N LYS A 105 0.44 0.80 22.63
CA LYS A 105 1.92 0.71 22.66
C LYS A 105 2.62 1.05 21.34
N TYR A 106 1.90 1.02 20.22
CA TYR A 106 2.43 1.36 18.90
C TYR A 106 2.01 2.74 18.41
N HIS A 107 1.37 3.56 19.25
CA HIS A 107 0.93 4.90 18.85
C HIS A 107 2.04 5.73 18.20
N GLY A 108 3.27 5.68 18.74
CA GLY A 108 4.43 6.39 18.20
C GLY A 108 4.84 5.97 16.78
N ALA A 109 4.44 4.79 16.31
CA ALA A 109 4.69 4.35 14.93
C ALA A 109 3.76 5.04 13.91
N THR A 110 2.66 5.66 14.36
CA THR A 110 1.67 6.33 13.48
C THR A 110 2.33 7.37 12.60
N ALA A 111 3.07 8.31 13.18
CA ALA A 111 3.66 9.42 12.44
C ALA A 111 4.69 8.91 11.41
N PHE A 112 5.51 7.93 11.79
CA PHE A 112 6.46 7.29 10.90
C PHE A 112 5.77 6.60 9.71
N LEU A 113 4.78 5.74 9.97
CA LEU A 113 4.07 5.00 8.91
C LEU A 113 3.30 5.95 7.99
N GLN A 114 2.74 7.03 8.52
CA GLN A 114 2.06 8.05 7.72
C GLN A 114 3.04 8.83 6.84
N ALA A 115 4.18 9.26 7.40
CA ALA A 115 5.23 9.94 6.64
C ALA A 115 5.79 9.05 5.53
N PHE A 116 5.99 7.77 5.84
CA PHE A 116 6.41 6.77 4.87
C PHE A 116 5.38 6.59 3.74
N ALA A 117 4.10 6.39 4.08
CA ALA A 117 3.05 6.23 3.07
C ALA A 117 3.01 7.44 2.13
N ARG A 118 3.18 8.67 2.66
CA ARG A 118 3.31 9.89 1.84
C ARG A 118 4.52 9.80 0.90
N LEU A 119 5.68 9.37 1.36
CA LEU A 119 6.87 9.20 0.50
C LEU A 119 6.61 8.26 -0.68
N CYS A 120 5.88 7.17 -0.47
CA CYS A 120 5.51 6.25 -1.54
C CYS A 120 4.60 6.88 -2.61
N GLN A 121 3.92 7.99 -2.31
CA GLN A 121 3.10 8.72 -3.28
C GLN A 121 3.92 9.60 -4.22
N PHE A 122 5.18 9.92 -3.88
CA PHE A 122 6.03 10.77 -4.70
C PHE A 122 6.82 9.95 -5.72
N PRO A 123 6.58 10.13 -7.03
CA PRO A 123 7.30 9.37 -8.05
C PRO A 123 8.76 9.85 -8.20
N LYS A 124 9.67 8.87 -8.06
CA LYS A 124 10.97 8.67 -8.74
C LYS A 124 12.08 9.74 -8.75
N THR A 125 11.86 11.01 -8.38
CA THR A 125 12.94 12.02 -8.43
C THR A 125 13.24 12.57 -7.04
N GLY A 126 14.30 12.08 -6.39
CA GLY A 126 14.82 12.63 -5.12
C GLY A 126 14.49 11.85 -3.84
N THR A 127 14.11 10.57 -3.94
CA THR A 127 13.50 9.79 -2.85
C THR A 127 14.39 9.58 -1.63
N PHE A 128 15.73 9.55 -1.78
CA PHE A 128 16.62 9.21 -0.68
C PHE A 128 16.75 10.34 0.35
N ASP A 129 16.85 11.59 -0.10
CA ASP A 129 16.94 12.75 0.79
C ASP A 129 15.63 12.96 1.55
N ALA A 130 14.48 12.71 0.91
CA ALA A 130 13.18 12.79 1.55
C ALA A 130 12.99 11.67 2.61
N VAL A 131 13.45 10.45 2.30
CA VAL A 131 13.48 9.33 3.26
C VAL A 131 14.42 9.64 4.43
N ALA A 132 15.65 10.06 4.14
CA ALA A 132 16.64 10.42 5.16
C ALA A 132 16.12 11.53 6.08
N LYS A 133 15.49 12.57 5.52
CA LYS A 133 14.85 13.64 6.29
C LYS A 133 13.75 13.11 7.20
N ILE A 134 12.90 12.18 6.75
CA ILE A 134 11.84 11.60 7.59
C ILE A 134 12.41 10.76 8.73
N PHE A 135 13.46 9.98 8.46
CA PHE A 135 14.17 9.27 9.52
C PHE A 135 14.78 10.22 10.54
N ASP A 136 15.35 11.33 10.08
CA ASP A 136 15.94 12.35 10.95
C ASP A 136 14.87 13.09 11.77
N ASP A 137 13.77 13.51 11.13
CA ASP A 137 12.61 14.12 11.79
C ASP A 137 12.01 13.16 12.84
N PHE A 138 11.90 11.87 12.53
CA PHE A 138 11.45 10.84 13.48
C PHE A 138 12.41 10.70 14.68
N LYS A 139 13.72 10.59 14.41
CA LYS A 139 14.75 10.48 15.45
C LYS A 139 14.75 11.67 16.41
N HIS A 140 14.34 12.84 15.92
CA HIS A 140 14.28 14.08 16.69
C HIS A 140 12.88 14.43 17.21
N ASN A 141 11.87 13.55 17.09
CA ASN A 141 10.47 13.83 17.45
C ASN A 141 9.90 15.11 16.79
N ARG A 142 10.35 15.44 15.57
CA ARG A 142 9.96 16.64 14.81
C ARG A 142 8.85 16.39 13.78
N LEU A 143 8.10 15.30 13.91
CA LEU A 143 7.02 14.97 12.98
C LEU A 143 5.74 15.78 13.29
N ASP A 144 5.83 17.10 13.25
CA ASP A 144 4.64 17.92 13.07
C ASP A 144 4.23 17.83 11.58
N PRO A 145 2.93 17.67 11.27
CA PRO A 145 2.49 17.70 9.88
C PRO A 145 2.86 19.07 9.28
N PRO A 146 3.49 19.12 8.10
CA PRO A 146 3.78 20.40 7.47
C PRO A 146 2.45 21.12 7.19
N GLU A 147 2.21 22.23 7.90
CA GLU A 147 0.96 23.02 7.82
C GLU A 147 0.70 23.60 6.42
N ASN A 148 1.70 23.60 5.53
CA ASN A 148 1.61 24.18 4.20
C ASN A 148 2.21 23.26 3.13
N MET A 149 1.51 22.17 2.79
CA MET A 149 1.84 21.35 1.62
C MET A 149 0.92 21.73 0.46
N PRO A 150 1.45 22.10 -0.73
CA PRO A 150 0.62 22.52 -1.85
C PRO A 150 -0.33 21.38 -2.27
N GLU A 151 -1.58 21.71 -2.61
CA GLU A 151 -2.52 20.75 -3.20
C GLU A 151 -1.90 20.17 -4.48
N LEU A 152 -1.37 18.96 -4.37
CA LEU A 152 -0.76 18.26 -5.51
C LEU A 152 -1.89 17.73 -6.39
N GLY A 153 -2.11 18.42 -7.51
CA GLY A 153 -2.98 18.00 -8.60
C GLY A 153 -2.50 16.70 -9.26
N LEU A 154 -2.65 15.57 -8.57
CA LEU A 154 -2.35 14.25 -9.10
C LEU A 154 -3.45 13.81 -10.09
N PRO A 155 -3.10 13.35 -11.30
CA PRO A 155 -4.06 12.75 -12.23
C PRO A 155 -4.67 11.50 -11.60
N GLY A 156 -5.99 11.48 -11.41
CA GLY A 156 -6.73 10.34 -10.86
C GLY A 156 -7.37 10.56 -9.48
N TRP A 157 -7.04 11.65 -8.78
CA TRP A 157 -7.64 11.95 -7.46
C TRP A 157 -9.17 12.15 -7.55
N ASN A 158 -9.66 12.81 -8.60
CA ASN A 158 -11.09 13.02 -8.82
C ASN A 158 -11.83 11.72 -9.21
N GLN A 159 -11.15 10.78 -9.88
CA GLN A 159 -11.71 9.47 -10.22
C GLN A 159 -11.89 8.61 -8.97
N LEU A 160 -10.91 8.65 -8.05
CA LEU A 160 -10.96 7.92 -6.78
C LEU A 160 -12.07 8.45 -5.85
N LYS A 161 -12.32 9.77 -5.86
CA LYS A 161 -13.46 10.39 -5.14
C LYS A 161 -14.80 9.85 -5.61
N HIS A 162 -14.99 9.67 -6.92
CA HIS A 162 -16.22 9.07 -7.45
C HIS A 162 -16.40 7.60 -7.05
N THR A 163 -15.32 6.83 -6.94
CA THR A 163 -15.39 5.41 -6.52
C THR A 163 -15.67 5.25 -5.03
N LEU A 164 -15.20 6.20 -4.20
CA LEU A 164 -15.37 6.17 -2.75
C LEU A 164 -16.60 6.95 -2.24
N GLY A 165 -17.13 7.88 -3.05
CA GLY A 165 -18.26 8.75 -2.71
C GLY A 165 -19.65 8.10 -2.75
N ASN A 166 -19.79 6.92 -3.36
CA ASN A 166 -21.10 6.26 -3.53
C ASN A 166 -21.50 5.30 -2.38
N ARG A 167 -21.00 5.49 -1.15
CA ARG A 167 -21.29 4.56 -0.01
C ARG A 167 -21.91 5.20 1.24
N ARG A 168 -22.48 6.40 1.12
CA ARG A 168 -23.40 7.00 2.09
C ARG A 168 -24.45 7.69 1.20
N ASP A 169 -25.70 7.27 1.14
CA ASP A 169 -26.68 7.24 2.21
C ASP A 169 -27.73 6.15 1.98
N ASP A 170 -27.93 5.27 2.96
CA ASP A 170 -29.20 4.57 3.18
C ASP A 170 -29.46 4.65 4.69
N ASP A 171 -30.03 5.78 5.11
CA ASP A 171 -30.52 6.00 6.47
C ASP A 171 -31.92 5.36 6.62
N PRO A 172 -32.09 4.30 7.42
CA PRO A 172 -33.38 3.60 7.53
C PRO A 172 -34.45 4.34 8.36
N GLN A 173 -34.18 5.52 8.91
CA GLN A 173 -35.10 6.15 9.89
C GLN A 173 -36.22 7.04 9.33
N SER A 174 -36.34 7.25 8.01
CA SER A 174 -37.34 8.19 7.46
C SER A 174 -38.77 7.61 7.21
N LYS A 175 -39.20 6.51 7.85
CA LYS A 175 -40.54 5.92 7.62
C LYS A 175 -41.38 5.71 8.88
N ARG A 176 -41.48 6.71 9.77
CA ARG A 176 -42.48 6.72 10.86
C ARG A 176 -43.08 8.10 11.08
N SER A 177 -43.93 8.51 10.14
CA SER A 177 -44.92 9.57 10.36
C SER A 177 -45.85 9.67 9.14
N ARG A 178 -46.91 8.86 9.17
CA ARG A 178 -48.17 9.04 8.43
C ARG A 178 -49.05 7.83 8.73
N LEU A 179 -49.80 7.93 9.82
CA LEU A 179 -51.07 7.26 10.08
C LEU A 179 -51.65 7.98 11.31
N ASP A 180 -52.20 9.16 11.05
CA ASP A 180 -53.34 9.75 11.74
C ASP A 180 -54.30 10.22 10.63
#